data_AF-A0A9N8ZQ33-F1
#
_entry.id   AF-A0A9N8ZQ33-F1
#
_cell.length_a   1.000
_cell.length_b   1.000
_cell.length_c   1.000
_cell.angle_alpha   90.00
_cell.angle_beta   90.00
_cell.angle_gamma   90.00
#
_symmetry.space_group_name_H-M   'P 1'
#
loop_
_entity.id
_entity.type
_entity.pdbx_description
1 polymer ?
#
loop_
_entity_poly.entity_id
_entity_poly.type
_entity_poly.pdbx_seq_one_letter_code
_entity_poly.pdbx_strand_id
1 'polypeptide(L)'
;MLLKSENSQAHIISIQVPINISDEKIISNVGVKSEAFYYIMEFYQTGKVAWPTESENVTCKQPEEELDYFQIPFNKSTIICSSALETARNNLNNIIWGFDELIIRCCNYLINNIKFEIGSSGIRVI
;
A
#
# COMPACT_ATOMS: atom_id res chain seq x y z
N MET A 1 51.31 -32.56 18.59
CA MET A 1 50.72 -31.68 19.61
C MET A 1 51.58 -30.42 19.67
N LEU A 2 50.99 -29.30 19.19
CA LEU A 2 51.47 -27.91 19.16
C LEU A 2 52.80 -27.59 18.44
N LEU A 3 52.72 -27.45 17.11
CA LEU A 3 53.65 -26.63 16.33
C LEU A 3 53.27 -25.15 16.53
N LYS A 4 54.15 -24.38 17.19
CA LYS A 4 54.08 -22.91 17.19
C LYS A 4 54.46 -22.41 15.79
N SER A 5 53.44 -22.00 15.05
CA SER A 5 53.56 -21.28 13.78
C SER A 5 53.35 -19.80 14.10
N GLU A 6 54.45 -19.06 14.30
CA GLU A 6 54.44 -17.60 14.18
C GLU A 6 54.42 -17.29 12.68
N ASN A 7 53.22 -17.33 12.11
CA ASN A 7 53.00 -17.08 10.70
C ASN A 7 52.82 -15.58 10.48
N SER A 8 53.80 -14.98 9.80
CA SER A 8 53.73 -13.64 9.22
C SER A 8 52.40 -13.43 8.49
N GLN A 9 51.60 -12.45 8.89
CA GLN A 9 50.51 -11.96 8.06
C GLN A 9 50.63 -10.46 7.82
N ALA A 10 51.22 -10.20 6.65
CA ALA A 10 50.97 -9.15 5.69
C ALA A 10 50.55 -7.77 6.23
N HIS A 11 51.44 -6.80 6.02
CA HIS A 11 51.08 -5.41 5.79
C HIS A 11 49.84 -5.33 4.90
N ILE A 12 48.69 -4.99 5.46
CA ILE A 12 47.55 -4.53 4.66
C ILE A 12 47.95 -3.14 4.17
N ILE A 13 48.50 -3.09 2.97
CA ILE A 13 48.63 -1.86 2.20
C ILE A 13 47.20 -1.41 1.96
N SER A 14 46.80 -0.29 2.56
CA SER A 14 45.59 0.44 2.17
C SER A 14 45.78 0.85 0.72
N ILE A 15 45.28 0.06 -0.21
CA ILE A 15 45.16 0.50 -1.59
C ILE A 15 44.01 1.50 -1.58
N GLN A 16 44.32 2.78 -1.37
CA GLN A 16 43.48 3.83 -1.92
C GLN A 16 43.65 3.75 -3.44
N VAL A 17 42.93 2.81 -4.07
CA VAL A 17 42.58 2.97 -5.47
C VAL A 17 41.45 4.00 -5.47
N PRO A 18 41.65 5.20 -6.03
CA PRO A 18 40.50 6.01 -6.39
C PRO A 18 39.84 5.30 -7.54
N ILE A 19 38.82 4.48 -7.27
CA ILE A 19 37.95 3.98 -8.33
C ILE A 19 37.04 5.15 -8.70
N ASN A 20 37.59 6.07 -9.48
CA ASN A 20 36.80 7.00 -10.28
C ASN A 20 36.41 6.27 -11.56
N ILE A 21 35.32 5.51 -11.50
CA ILE A 21 34.59 5.08 -12.68
C ILE A 21 33.11 4.97 -12.27
N SER A 22 32.32 5.99 -12.63
CA SER A 22 30.93 6.25 -12.21
C SER A 22 30.77 6.72 -10.75
N ASP A 23 29.88 7.70 -10.51
CA ASP A 23 29.48 8.21 -9.19
C ASP A 23 28.67 7.15 -8.40
N GLU A 24 29.24 5.95 -8.24
CA GLU A 24 28.59 4.83 -7.60
C GLU A 24 28.60 5.02 -6.08
N LYS A 25 27.42 5.39 -5.54
CA LYS A 25 27.18 5.45 -4.10
C LYS A 25 26.67 4.11 -3.60
N ILE A 26 27.49 3.40 -2.83
CA ILE A 26 27.09 2.15 -2.17
C ILE A 26 26.16 2.48 -1.00
N ILE A 27 24.92 1.98 -1.05
CA ILE A 27 23.93 2.09 0.04
C ILE A 27 23.89 0.75 0.77
N SER A 28 24.65 0.60 1.85
CA SER A 28 24.61 -0.60 2.70
C SER A 28 23.61 -0.39 3.84
N ASN A 29 22.31 -0.44 3.54
CA ASN A 29 21.30 -0.31 4.59
C ASN A 29 20.74 -1.70 4.94
N VAL A 30 20.99 -2.16 6.17
CA VAL A 30 20.57 -3.48 6.69
C VAL A 30 19.03 -3.61 6.78
N GLY A 31 18.29 -2.49 6.62
CA GLY A 31 16.82 -2.45 6.67
C GLY A 31 16.09 -2.23 5.35
N VAL A 32 16.80 -1.88 4.26
CA VAL A 32 16.14 -1.64 2.96
C VAL A 32 15.94 -2.98 2.28
N LYS A 33 14.69 -3.45 2.21
CA LYS A 33 14.36 -4.60 1.37
C LYS A 33 14.56 -4.16 -0.08
N SER A 34 15.28 -4.95 -0.88
CA SER A 34 15.62 -4.59 -2.27
C SER A 34 14.42 -4.14 -3.10
N GLU A 35 13.24 -4.68 -2.79
CA GLU A 35 11.96 -4.33 -3.39
C GLU A 35 11.54 -2.88 -3.09
N ALA A 36 11.71 -2.39 -1.87
CA ALA A 36 11.32 -1.03 -1.50
C ALA A 36 12.23 0.02 -2.18
N PHE A 37 13.53 -0.29 -2.31
CA PHE A 37 14.47 0.55 -3.07
C PHE A 37 14.07 0.71 -4.55
N TYR A 38 13.56 -0.35 -5.17
CA TYR A 38 13.11 -0.31 -6.57
C TYR A 38 12.03 0.76 -6.80
N TYR A 39 11.02 0.81 -5.94
CA TYR A 39 9.93 1.78 -6.06
C TYR A 39 10.36 3.22 -5.73
N ILE A 40 11.36 3.39 -4.85
CA ILE A 40 11.95 4.71 -4.60
C ILE A 40 12.67 5.21 -5.85
N MET A 41 13.41 4.34 -6.53
CA MET A 41 14.03 4.68 -7.81
C MET A 41 12.99 4.98 -8.89
N GLU A 42 11.88 4.23 -8.94
CA GLU A 42 10.77 4.50 -9.86
C GLU A 42 10.12 5.87 -9.60
N PHE A 43 9.99 6.28 -8.33
CA PHE A 43 9.52 7.63 -7.99
C PHE A 43 10.43 8.72 -8.55
N TYR A 44 11.75 8.59 -8.42
CA TYR A 44 12.66 9.57 -9.01
C TYR A 44 12.57 9.64 -10.54
N GLN A 45 12.24 8.52 -11.20
CA GLN A 45 12.08 8.47 -12.65
C GLN A 45 10.75 9.03 -13.14
N THR A 46 9.65 8.77 -12.41
CA THR A 46 8.29 9.01 -12.89
C THR A 46 7.54 10.11 -12.14
N GLY A 47 8.04 10.52 -10.98
CA GLY A 47 7.35 11.37 -10.02
C GLY A 47 6.14 10.71 -9.35
N LYS A 48 5.93 9.40 -9.57
CA LYS A 48 4.78 8.65 -9.07
C LYS A 48 5.24 7.52 -8.18
N VAL A 49 4.48 7.32 -7.11
CA VAL A 49 4.70 6.22 -6.18
C VAL A 49 3.59 5.20 -6.41
N ALA A 50 3.92 4.07 -7.05
CA ALA A 50 3.00 2.96 -7.26
C ALA A 50 3.48 1.76 -6.45
N TRP A 51 3.12 1.71 -5.17
CA TRP A 51 3.44 0.57 -4.32
C TRP A 51 2.68 -0.67 -4.79
N PRO A 52 3.33 -1.85 -4.74
CA PRO A 52 2.71 -3.08 -5.22
C PRO A 52 1.56 -3.46 -4.29
N THR A 53 0.45 -3.83 -4.90
CA THR A 53 -0.77 -4.26 -4.23
C THR A 53 -0.54 -5.51 -3.38
N GLU A 54 0.38 -6.37 -3.83
CA GLU A 54 0.71 -7.67 -3.26
C GLU A 54 2.24 -7.85 -3.28
N SER A 55 2.91 -7.35 -2.24
CA SER A 55 4.24 -7.86 -1.88
C SER A 55 4.07 -8.66 -0.60
N GLU A 56 4.43 -9.94 -0.62
CA GLU A 56 4.45 -10.78 0.58
C GLU A 56 5.36 -10.22 1.68
N ASN A 57 6.28 -9.32 1.31
CA ASN A 57 7.38 -8.89 2.15
C ASN A 57 7.35 -7.41 2.52
N VAL A 58 6.63 -6.53 1.82
CA VAL A 58 6.66 -5.08 2.05
C VAL A 58 5.31 -4.59 2.56
N THR A 59 5.25 -4.24 3.83
CA THR A 59 4.07 -3.61 4.43
C THR A 59 4.06 -2.13 4.08
N CYS A 60 2.89 -1.51 3.94
CA CYS A 60 2.75 -0.07 3.65
C CYS A 60 3.53 0.90 4.55
N LYS A 61 3.91 0.48 5.76
CA LYS A 61 4.75 1.30 6.65
C LYS A 61 6.20 1.41 6.18
N GLN A 62 6.75 0.35 5.57
CA GLN A 62 8.13 0.35 5.09
C GLN A 62 8.38 1.43 4.03
N PRO A 63 7.51 1.61 3.03
CA PRO A 63 7.61 2.73 2.11
C PRO A 63 7.62 4.13 2.76
N GLU A 64 6.80 4.36 3.78
CA GLU A 64 6.77 5.64 4.49
C GLU A 64 8.10 5.88 5.22
N GLU A 65 8.63 4.86 5.89
CA GLU A 65 9.91 4.92 6.62
C GLU A 65 11.09 5.15 5.66
N GLU A 66 11.11 4.48 4.51
CA GLU A 66 12.20 4.66 3.55
C GLU A 66 12.13 6.03 2.87
N LEU A 67 10.94 6.51 2.47
CA LEU A 67 10.81 7.86 1.90
C LEU A 67 11.25 8.96 2.90
N ASP A 68 10.95 8.78 4.19
CA ASP A 68 11.41 9.67 5.26
C ASP A 68 12.93 9.61 5.42
N TYR A 69 13.52 8.42 5.39
CA TYR A 69 14.97 8.22 5.44
C TYR A 69 15.70 8.92 4.28
N PHE A 70 15.16 8.83 3.06
CA PHE A 70 15.71 9.52 1.89
C PHE A 70 15.31 11.00 1.81
N GLN A 71 14.54 11.51 2.77
CA GLN A 71 14.03 12.88 2.83
C GLN A 71 13.31 13.30 1.54
N ILE A 72 12.61 12.35 0.92
CA ILE A 72 11.87 12.61 -0.30
C ILE A 72 10.59 13.36 0.09
N PRO A 73 10.35 14.58 -0.40
CA PRO A 73 9.09 15.27 -0.13
C PRO A 73 7.97 14.54 -0.87
N PHE A 74 7.12 13.82 -0.13
CA PHE A 74 5.96 13.15 -0.68
C PHE A 74 4.69 13.56 0.07
N ASN A 75 3.55 13.50 -0.62
CA ASN A 75 2.28 13.66 0.04
C ASN A 75 1.87 12.32 0.68
N LYS A 76 1.88 12.24 2.00
CA LYS A 76 1.43 11.03 2.74
C LYS A 76 0.04 10.55 2.31
N SER A 77 -0.86 11.45 1.94
CA SER A 77 -2.20 11.08 1.48
C SER A 77 -2.23 10.41 0.10
N THR A 78 -1.11 10.42 -0.64
CA THR A 78 -0.99 9.76 -1.96
C THR A 78 -0.47 8.33 -1.86
N ILE A 79 0.01 7.91 -0.69
CA ILE A 79 0.34 6.50 -0.45
C ILE A 79 -0.97 5.76 -0.22
N ILE A 80 -1.48 5.18 -1.30
CA ILE A 80 -2.68 4.35 -1.26
C ILE A 80 -2.23 2.92 -1.01
N CYS A 81 -2.44 2.44 0.22
CA CYS A 81 -2.35 1.02 0.51
C CYS A 81 -3.47 0.28 -0.19
N SER A 82 -3.11 -0.69 -1.03
CA SER A 82 -4.05 -1.64 -1.63
C SER A 82 -5.00 -2.24 -0.62
N SER A 83 -4.47 -2.69 0.53
CA SER A 83 -5.25 -3.34 1.59
C SER A 83 -6.26 -2.39 2.26
N ALA A 84 -5.86 -1.15 2.54
CA ALA A 84 -6.76 -0.14 3.10
C ALA A 84 -7.83 0.28 2.09
N LEU A 85 -7.45 0.43 0.82
CA LEU A 85 -8.37 0.74 -0.27
C LEU A 85 -9.38 -0.40 -0.49
N GLU A 86 -8.93 -1.64 -0.46
CA GLU A 86 -9.77 -2.84 -0.60
C GLU A 86 -10.72 -2.98 0.59
N THR A 87 -10.23 -2.77 1.81
CA THR A 87 -11.07 -2.73 3.02
C THR A 87 -12.14 -1.65 2.91
N ALA A 88 -11.76 -0.43 2.50
CA ALA A 88 -12.70 0.67 2.31
C ALA A 88 -13.75 0.34 1.23
N ARG A 89 -13.33 -0.26 0.11
CA ARG A 89 -14.22 -0.70 -0.97
C ARG A 89 -15.21 -1.76 -0.48
N ASN A 90 -14.75 -2.76 0.26
CA ASN A 90 -15.60 -3.82 0.80
C ASN A 90 -16.62 -3.27 1.80
N ASN A 91 -16.20 -2.35 2.67
CA ASN A 91 -17.12 -1.67 3.60
C ASN A 91 -18.19 -0.87 2.86
N LEU A 92 -17.83 -0.14 1.80
CA LEU A 92 -18.80 0.58 0.96
C LEU A 92 -19.79 -0.38 0.28
N ASN A 93 -19.31 -1.50 -0.26
CA ASN A 93 -20.18 -2.52 -0.87
C ASN A 93 -21.17 -3.10 0.13
N ASN A 94 -20.74 -3.38 1.36
CA ASN A 94 -21.63 -3.86 2.43
C ASN A 94 -22.70 -2.83 2.80
N ILE A 95 -22.34 -1.54 2.83
CA ILE A 95 -23.31 -0.46 3.08
C ILE A 95 -24.33 -0.36 1.96
N ILE A 96 -23.88 -0.38 0.69
CA ILE A 96 -24.77 -0.34 -0.49
C ILE A 96 -25.75 -1.50 -0.43
N TRP A 97 -25.25 -2.72 -0.18
CA TRP A 97 -26.09 -3.90 -0.08
C TRP A 97 -27.12 -3.79 1.07
N GLY A 98 -26.71 -3.26 2.23
CA GLY A 98 -27.63 -2.99 3.34
C GLY A 98 -28.74 -2.01 2.99
N PHE A 99 -28.45 -0.97 2.18
CA PHE A 99 -29.47 -0.07 1.66
C PHE A 99 -30.42 -0.75 0.68
N ASP A 100 -29.90 -1.58 -0.22
CA ASP A 100 -30.73 -2.33 -1.17
C ASP A 100 -31.72 -3.24 -0.44
N GLU A 101 -31.26 -3.98 0.57
CA GLU A 101 -32.15 -4.80 1.41
C GLU A 101 -33.21 -3.98 2.14
N LEU A 102 -32.83 -2.82 2.68
CA LEU A 102 -33.75 -1.91 3.35
C LEU A 102 -34.83 -1.40 2.38
N ILE A 103 -34.43 -0.97 1.19
CA ILE A 103 -35.34 -0.49 0.14
C ILE A 103 -36.33 -1.59 -0.24
N ILE A 104 -35.84 -2.81 -0.51
CA ILE A 104 -36.68 -3.97 -0.84
C ILE A 104 -37.69 -4.22 0.28
N ARG A 105 -37.23 -4.20 1.53
CA ARG A 105 -38.08 -4.42 2.70
C ARG A 105 -39.16 -3.34 2.84
N CYS A 106 -38.81 -2.08 2.64
CA CYS A 106 -39.76 -0.96 2.65
C CYS A 106 -40.79 -1.09 1.51
N CYS A 107 -40.37 -1.40 0.30
CA CYS A 107 -41.26 -1.61 -0.84
C CYS A 107 -42.24 -2.76 -0.57
N ASN A 108 -41.76 -3.90 -0.09
CA ASN A 108 -42.62 -5.03 0.27
C ASN A 108 -43.59 -4.67 1.39
N TYR A 109 -43.13 -3.92 2.41
CA TYR A 109 -44.01 -3.44 3.47
C TYR A 109 -45.13 -2.55 2.92
N LEU A 110 -44.80 -1.59 2.04
CA LEU A 110 -45.79 -0.69 1.44
C LEU A 110 -46.79 -1.46 0.57
N ILE A 111 -46.31 -2.34 -0.31
CA ILE A 111 -47.17 -3.14 -1.20
C ILE A 111 -48.16 -4.00 -0.40
N ASN A 112 -47.69 -4.61 0.69
CA ASN A 112 -48.51 -5.55 1.46
C ASN A 112 -49.49 -4.85 2.41
N ASN A 113 -49.20 -3.63 2.85
CA ASN A 113 -49.98 -2.93 3.87
C ASN A 113 -50.81 -1.76 3.35
N ILE A 114 -50.57 -1.31 2.12
CA ILE A 114 -51.38 -0.26 1.49
C ILE A 114 -52.41 -0.91 0.58
N LYS A 115 -53.69 -0.82 0.96
CA LYS A 115 -54.80 -1.19 0.07
C LYS A 115 -55.27 0.05 -0.69
N PHE A 116 -55.51 -0.13 -1.98
CA PHE A 116 -56.14 0.88 -2.83
C PHE A 116 -57.54 0.41 -3.20
N GLU A 117 -58.53 1.28 -3.01
CA GLU A 117 -59.85 1.12 -3.62
C GLU A 117 -60.02 2.11 -4.77
N ILE A 118 -60.58 1.62 -5.87
CA ILE A 118 -61.00 2.44 -7.01
C ILE A 118 -62.51 2.67 -6.85
N GLY A 119 -62.87 3.93 -6.57
CA GLY A 119 -64.26 4.38 -6.53
C GLY A 119 -64.60 5.26 -7.73
N SER A 120 -65.89 5.56 -7.89
CA SER A 120 -66.40 6.48 -8.93
C SER A 120 -65.82 7.91 -8.86
N SER A 121 -65.18 8.27 -7.75
CA SER A 121 -64.48 9.54 -7.54
C SER A 121 -62.95 9.48 -7.72
N GLY A 122 -62.37 8.33 -8.10
CA GLY A 122 -60.92 8.11 -8.22
C GLY A 122 -60.34 7.08 -7.25
N ILE A 123 -59.00 6.97 -7.20
CA ILE A 123 -58.24 6.04 -6.36
C ILE A 123 -58.12 6.59 -4.93
N ARG A 124 -58.39 5.78 -3.90
CA ARG A 124 -58.16 6.11 -2.48
C ARG A 124 -57.29 5.04 -1.81
N VAL A 125 -56.39 5.48 -0.94
CA VAL A 125 -55.65 4.62 0.00
C VAL A 125 -56.55 4.36 1.22
N ILE A 126 -56.62 3.12 1.68
CA ILE A 126 -57.42 2.68 2.84
C ILE A 126 -56.56 1.98 3.88
#